data_AF-A0A6T8P262-F1
#
_entry.id   AF-A0A6T8P262-F1
#
_cell.length_a   1.000
_cell.length_b   1.000
_cell.length_c   1.000
_cell.angle_alpha   90.00
_cell.angle_beta   90.00
_cell.angle_gamma   90.00
#
_symmetry.space_group_name_H-M   'P 1'
#
loop_
_entity.id
_entity.type
_entity.pdbx_description
1 polymer ?
#
loop_
_entity_poly.entity_id
_entity_poly.type
_entity_poly.pdbx_seq_one_letter_code
_entity_poly.pdbx_strand_id
1 'polypeptide(L)'
;MSLSADADTDELHEKLAELQRENQLLEMENNLLSLCSERVLAQASEHEDADKSTRKASRKGGKKERLPLELTLQQKFEIANAEGDQAKAQMEECKNVSEKLIDDLRALLEEADIKLSEISKDSYEFKRDVSNSAPGKPISEKVLHYLEDKLRTKDSVVDKLTLKNAALKQQILKLENQLQHKEEMGEVLHVIDFDQLKIENQQYLEKIEERNNELLKLKLTTGNIVQTLNASKKRLNRLMMESETLKRMILEKQALTKKVCEEIDSIEVEKVKVKKANAALHKQIEESGMPEVLEYVTQKAAAHQLTKDLNNYERKVEISEMELKRRRVQLRSAGMMTGASSNRSPSQG
;
A
#
# COMPACT_ATOMS: atom_id res chain seq x y z
N MET A 1 -31.90 6.11 59.48
CA MET A 1 -33.05 6.80 58.87
C MET A 1 -32.85 8.31 58.76
N SER A 2 -32.11 8.98 59.66
CA SER A 2 -31.81 10.42 59.54
C SER A 2 -30.83 10.78 58.41
N LEU A 3 -29.76 10.01 58.22
CA LEU A 3 -28.74 10.26 57.18
C LEU A 3 -29.24 10.17 55.73
N SER A 4 -30.39 9.53 55.48
CA SER A 4 -30.98 9.44 54.13
C SER A 4 -31.89 10.63 53.85
N ALA A 5 -32.52 11.21 54.87
CA ALA A 5 -33.38 12.38 54.70
C ALA A 5 -32.56 13.66 54.44
N ASP A 6 -31.39 13.81 55.08
CA ASP A 6 -30.50 14.95 54.85
C ASP A 6 -29.88 14.93 53.43
N ALA A 7 -29.52 13.73 52.94
CA ALA A 7 -29.01 13.56 51.56
C ALA A 7 -30.08 13.90 50.51
N ASP A 8 -31.34 13.51 50.73
CA ASP A 8 -32.46 13.84 49.85
C ASP A 8 -32.77 15.36 49.86
N THR A 9 -32.58 16.03 50.99
CA THR A 9 -32.75 17.49 51.07
C THR A 9 -31.65 18.26 50.36
N ASP A 10 -30.39 17.81 50.43
CA ASP A 10 -29.29 18.45 49.73
C ASP A 10 -29.42 18.29 48.21
N GLU A 11 -29.83 17.11 47.72
CA GLU A 11 -30.16 16.91 46.30
C GLU A 11 -31.29 17.82 45.81
N LEU A 12 -32.28 18.10 46.66
CA LEU A 12 -33.37 19.01 46.33
C LEU A 12 -32.91 20.47 46.23
N HIS A 13 -31.99 20.91 47.09
CA HIS A 13 -31.42 22.27 47.02
C HIS A 13 -30.55 22.45 45.77
N GLU A 14 -29.78 21.44 45.40
CA GLU A 14 -28.95 21.47 44.19
C GLU A 14 -29.81 21.57 42.93
N LYS A 15 -30.86 20.74 42.82
CA LYS A 15 -31.84 20.84 41.72
C LYS A 15 -32.56 22.19 41.66
N LEU A 16 -32.87 22.78 42.82
CA LEU A 16 -33.53 24.09 42.87
C LEU A 16 -32.58 25.20 42.38
N ALA A 17 -31.29 25.14 42.73
CA ALA A 17 -30.28 26.06 42.26
C ALA A 17 -30.01 25.91 40.74
N GLU A 18 -30.03 24.68 40.22
CA GLU A 18 -29.96 24.40 38.78
C GLU A 18 -31.16 24.98 38.02
N LEU A 19 -32.37 24.73 38.51
CA LEU A 19 -33.59 25.30 37.93
C LEU A 19 -33.62 26.83 37.99
N GLN A 20 -33.06 27.43 39.03
CA GLN A 20 -32.93 28.90 39.11
C GLN A 20 -31.95 29.43 38.05
N ARG A 21 -30.81 28.76 37.84
CA ARG A 21 -29.88 29.12 36.75
C ARG A 21 -30.54 28.97 35.38
N GLU A 22 -31.24 27.86 35.14
CA GLU A 22 -31.89 27.59 33.88
C GLU A 22 -32.98 28.63 33.58
N ASN A 23 -33.79 29.00 34.58
CA ASN A 23 -34.77 30.08 34.44
C ASN A 23 -34.11 31.43 34.12
N GLN A 24 -32.99 31.76 34.77
CA GLN A 24 -32.26 33.00 34.46
C GLN A 24 -31.72 33.01 33.02
N LEU A 25 -31.19 31.89 32.53
CA LEU A 25 -30.73 31.78 31.16
C LEU A 25 -31.88 31.92 30.15
N LEU A 26 -33.02 31.28 30.42
CA LEU A 26 -34.22 31.41 29.60
C LEU A 26 -34.78 32.83 29.62
N GLU A 27 -34.75 33.53 30.76
CA GLU A 27 -35.13 34.95 30.84
C GLU A 27 -34.21 35.82 29.98
N MET A 28 -32.89 35.62 30.04
CA MET A 28 -31.94 36.36 29.21
C MET A 28 -32.15 36.08 27.70
N GLU A 29 -32.38 34.81 27.35
CA GLU A 29 -32.68 34.40 25.97
C GLU A 29 -33.98 35.04 25.48
N ASN A 30 -35.05 34.97 26.26
CA ASN A 30 -36.35 35.55 25.91
C ASN A 30 -36.26 37.07 25.76
N ASN A 31 -35.50 37.75 26.62
CA ASN A 31 -35.26 39.19 26.51
C ASN A 31 -34.54 39.55 25.20
N LEU A 32 -33.49 38.80 24.84
CA LEU A 32 -32.76 39.01 23.58
C LEU A 32 -33.68 38.79 22.36
N LEU A 33 -34.46 37.71 22.37
CA LEU A 33 -35.41 37.41 21.30
C LEU A 33 -36.54 38.46 21.21
N SER A 34 -37.01 38.98 22.35
CA SER A 34 -38.01 40.05 22.39
C SER A 34 -37.47 41.35 21.78
N LEU A 35 -36.27 41.76 22.17
CA LEU A 35 -35.61 42.96 21.63
C LEU A 35 -35.32 42.82 20.12
N CYS A 36 -34.94 41.62 19.68
CA CYS A 36 -34.74 41.33 18.26
C CYS A 36 -36.07 41.41 17.49
N SER A 37 -37.13 40.80 18.02
CA SER A 37 -38.48 40.84 17.45
C SER A 37 -39.00 42.27 17.32
N GLU A 38 -38.91 43.07 18.38
CA GLU A 38 -39.33 44.48 18.37
C GLU A 38 -38.58 45.30 17.29
N ARG A 39 -37.28 45.05 17.13
CA ARG A 39 -36.44 45.71 16.12
C ARG A 39 -36.79 45.29 14.70
N VAL A 40 -37.00 44.00 14.46
CA VAL A 40 -37.44 43.48 13.17
C VAL A 40 -38.81 44.03 12.80
N LEU A 41 -39.73 44.14 13.77
CA LEU A 41 -41.04 44.76 13.58
C LEU A 41 -40.92 46.27 13.28
N ALA A 42 -40.04 46.99 13.97
CA ALA A 42 -39.78 48.40 13.69
C ALA A 42 -39.24 48.61 12.26
N GLN A 43 -38.26 47.82 11.84
CA GLN A 43 -37.71 47.87 10.47
C GLN A 43 -38.74 47.50 9.40
N ALA A 44 -39.61 46.51 9.67
CA ALA A 44 -40.69 46.15 8.78
C ALA A 44 -41.74 47.27 8.64
N SER A 45 -42.02 48.01 9.72
CA SER A 45 -42.95 49.15 9.68
C SER A 45 -42.40 50.34 8.88
N GLU A 46 -41.09 50.61 8.97
CA GLU A 46 -40.43 51.65 8.17
C GLU A 46 -40.42 51.30 6.66
N HIS A 47 -40.28 50.02 6.31
CA HIS A 47 -40.35 49.57 4.93
C HIS A 47 -41.77 49.56 4.34
N GLU A 48 -42.81 49.27 5.13
CA GLU A 48 -44.21 49.35 4.65
C GLU A 48 -44.67 50.79 4.38
N ASP A 49 -44.16 51.78 5.12
CA ASP A 49 -44.49 53.19 4.88
C ASP A 49 -43.74 53.76 3.66
N ALA A 50 -42.60 53.18 3.26
CA ALA A 50 -41.92 53.50 2.00
C ALA A 50 -42.61 52.90 0.76
N ASP A 51 -43.22 51.71 0.87
CA ASP A 51 -43.81 50.97 -0.27
C ASP A 51 -45.30 51.28 -0.53
N LYS A 52 -45.95 52.08 0.33
CA LYS A 52 -47.31 52.60 0.09
C LYS A 52 -47.44 53.53 -1.13
N SER A 53 -46.34 53.94 -1.75
CA SER A 53 -46.38 54.72 -3.00
C SER A 53 -46.56 53.86 -4.27
N THR A 54 -46.33 52.54 -4.20
CA THR A 54 -46.39 51.68 -5.39
C THR A 54 -46.89 50.27 -5.09
N ARG A 55 -48.22 50.10 -5.04
CA ARG A 55 -48.99 49.04 -5.75
C ARG A 55 -50.29 48.71 -5.03
N LYS A 56 -51.40 49.13 -5.66
CA LYS A 56 -52.70 48.46 -5.50
C LYS A 56 -52.71 47.16 -6.31
N ALA A 57 -53.32 46.15 -5.72
CA ALA A 57 -53.87 44.91 -6.31
C ALA A 57 -53.04 43.63 -6.09
N SER A 58 -53.52 42.79 -5.17
CA SER A 58 -53.98 41.42 -5.45
C SER A 58 -54.18 40.69 -4.12
N ARG A 59 -55.45 40.55 -3.69
CA ARG A 59 -55.82 39.64 -2.61
C ARG A 59 -56.10 38.27 -3.23
N LYS A 60 -55.26 37.28 -2.91
CA LYS A 60 -55.62 35.87 -3.09
C LYS A 60 -55.26 35.10 -1.83
N GLY A 61 -56.28 34.48 -1.23
CA GLY A 61 -56.18 33.77 0.03
C GLY A 61 -55.25 32.58 -0.05
N GLY A 62 -54.30 32.52 0.88
CA GLY A 62 -53.51 31.34 1.23
C GLY A 62 -53.89 30.87 2.63
N LYS A 63 -54.05 29.56 2.80
CA LYS A 63 -54.31 28.90 4.09
C LYS A 63 -53.24 29.34 5.10
N LYS A 64 -53.67 29.77 6.30
CA LYS A 64 -52.78 30.00 7.46
C LYS A 64 -52.16 28.67 7.86
N GLU A 65 -50.96 28.42 7.37
CA GLU A 65 -50.07 27.40 7.90
C GLU A 65 -49.79 27.78 9.36
N ARG A 66 -50.04 26.86 10.30
CA ARG A 66 -49.73 27.09 11.72
C ARG A 66 -48.22 27.19 11.82
N LEU A 67 -47.72 28.41 11.98
CA LEU A 67 -46.33 28.67 12.30
C LEU A 67 -45.94 27.87 13.56
N PRO A 68 -44.78 27.21 13.59
CA PRO A 68 -44.26 26.57 14.78
C PRO A 68 -44.24 27.57 15.95
N LEU A 69 -44.69 27.16 17.13
CA LEU A 69 -44.69 28.02 18.32
C LEU A 69 -43.28 28.25 18.88
N GLU A 70 -42.29 27.44 18.49
CA GLU A 70 -40.93 27.48 18.99
C GLU A 70 -39.91 27.60 17.84
N LEU A 71 -38.91 28.46 18.04
CA LEU A 71 -37.77 28.58 17.14
C LEU A 71 -36.87 27.36 17.26
N THR A 72 -36.39 26.86 16.12
CA THR A 72 -35.38 25.80 16.10
C THR A 72 -34.06 26.29 16.70
N LEU A 73 -33.25 25.38 17.27
CA LEU A 73 -31.92 25.71 17.81
C LEU A 73 -31.03 26.41 16.77
N GLN A 74 -31.15 26.01 15.50
CA GLN A 74 -30.44 26.64 14.40
C GLN A 74 -30.86 28.11 14.21
N GLN A 75 -32.16 28.40 14.22
CA GLN A 75 -32.67 29.78 14.12
C GLN A 75 -32.27 30.63 15.33
N LYS A 76 -32.29 30.05 16.53
CA LYS A 76 -31.82 30.74 17.75
C LYS A 76 -30.34 31.09 17.67
N PHE A 77 -29.51 30.18 17.17
CA PHE A 77 -28.08 30.40 16.94
C PHE A 77 -27.83 31.49 15.89
N GLU A 78 -28.58 31.48 14.79
CA GLU A 78 -28.51 32.51 13.75
C GLU A 78 -28.89 33.89 14.30
N ILE A 79 -29.95 34.00 15.09
CA ILE A 79 -30.36 35.26 15.74
C ILE A 79 -29.29 35.74 16.74
N ALA A 80 -28.75 34.84 17.56
CA ALA A 80 -27.71 35.19 18.53
C ALA A 80 -26.43 35.71 17.86
N ASN A 81 -26.02 35.10 16.74
CA ASN A 81 -24.87 35.58 15.96
C ASN A 81 -25.17 36.93 15.29
N ALA A 82 -26.36 37.08 14.69
CA ALA A 82 -26.76 38.34 14.05
C ALA A 82 -26.80 39.49 15.07
N GLU A 83 -27.36 39.25 16.25
CA GLU A 83 -27.40 40.23 17.35
C GLU A 83 -25.99 40.52 17.88
N GLY A 84 -25.14 39.49 17.99
CA GLY A 84 -23.74 39.66 18.38
C GLY A 84 -22.94 40.50 17.38
N ASP A 85 -23.13 40.28 16.09
CA ASP A 85 -22.48 41.05 15.04
C ASP A 85 -23.02 42.49 14.96
N GLN A 86 -24.32 42.68 15.20
CA GLN A 86 -24.91 44.01 15.31
C GLN A 86 -24.39 44.77 16.53
N ALA A 87 -24.29 44.14 17.70
CA ALA A 87 -23.73 44.74 18.90
C ALA A 87 -22.26 45.13 18.70
N LYS A 88 -21.47 44.30 18.01
CA LYS A 88 -20.09 44.66 17.63
C LYS A 88 -20.06 45.86 16.69
N ALA A 89 -20.93 45.89 15.68
CA ALA A 89 -21.00 47.01 14.73
C ALA A 89 -21.35 48.32 15.45
N GLN A 90 -22.34 48.31 16.34
CA GLN A 90 -22.72 49.46 17.15
C GLN A 90 -21.60 49.90 18.10
N MET A 91 -20.87 48.94 18.69
CA MET A 91 -19.72 49.25 19.55
C MET A 91 -18.59 49.94 18.77
N GLU A 92 -18.26 49.44 17.58
CA GLU A 92 -17.25 50.07 16.71
C GLU A 92 -17.70 51.44 16.21
N GLU A 93 -18.97 51.62 15.87
CA GLU A 93 -19.52 52.92 15.50
C GLU A 93 -19.42 53.93 16.66
N CYS A 94 -19.89 53.56 17.85
CA CYS A 94 -19.76 54.37 19.06
C CYS A 94 -18.30 54.72 19.36
N LYS A 95 -17.38 53.76 19.20
CA LYS A 95 -15.94 53.98 19.38
C LYS A 95 -15.40 54.99 18.38
N ASN A 96 -15.73 54.84 17.09
CA ASN A 96 -15.31 55.77 16.03
C ASN A 96 -15.85 57.19 16.27
N VAL A 97 -17.10 57.33 16.72
CA VAL A 97 -17.69 58.62 17.05
C VAL A 97 -17.00 59.24 18.26
N SER A 98 -16.75 58.44 19.30
CA SER A 98 -16.05 58.88 20.51
C SER A 98 -14.61 59.33 20.22
N GLU A 99 -13.86 58.57 19.41
CA GLU A 99 -12.50 58.91 19.01
C GLU A 99 -12.46 60.23 18.22
N LYS A 100 -13.36 60.40 17.24
CA LYS A 100 -13.50 61.69 16.52
C LYS A 100 -13.79 62.84 17.47
N LEU A 101 -14.72 62.65 18.41
CA LEU A 101 -15.07 63.69 19.38
C LEU A 101 -13.88 64.04 20.29
N ILE A 102 -13.11 63.04 20.72
CA ILE A 102 -11.89 63.27 21.52
C ILE A 102 -10.88 64.08 20.72
N ASP A 103 -10.67 63.76 19.46
CA ASP A 103 -9.73 64.49 18.60
C ASP A 103 -10.20 65.92 18.32
N ASP A 104 -11.50 66.14 18.10
CA ASP A 104 -12.10 67.47 17.95
C ASP A 104 -11.93 68.32 19.22
N LEU A 105 -12.20 67.72 20.40
CA LEU A 105 -12.03 68.40 21.68
C LEU A 105 -10.56 68.74 21.96
N ARG A 106 -9.63 67.86 21.59
CA ARG A 106 -8.19 68.15 21.68
C ARG A 106 -7.79 69.31 20.77
N ALA A 107 -8.23 69.31 19.53
CA ALA A 107 -7.97 70.39 18.59
C ALA A 107 -8.52 71.74 19.11
N LEU A 108 -9.72 71.74 19.69
CA LEU A 108 -10.32 72.94 20.30
C LEU A 108 -9.54 73.43 21.52
N LEU A 109 -9.05 72.53 22.37
CA LEU A 109 -8.21 72.90 23.52
C LEU A 109 -6.88 73.50 23.07
N GLU A 110 -6.20 72.88 22.10
CA GLU A 110 -4.96 73.41 21.53
C GLU A 110 -5.17 74.78 20.88
N GLU A 111 -6.26 74.97 20.13
CA GLU A 111 -6.62 76.27 19.55
C GLU A 111 -6.85 77.33 20.64
N ALA A 112 -7.56 76.98 21.72
CA ALA A 112 -7.81 77.89 22.83
C ALA A 112 -6.52 78.28 23.56
N ASP A 113 -5.61 77.33 23.79
CA ASP A 113 -4.30 77.58 24.40
C ASP A 113 -3.43 78.51 23.55
N ILE A 114 -3.39 78.27 22.22
CA ILE A 114 -2.68 79.14 21.28
C ILE A 114 -3.27 80.55 21.32
N LYS A 115 -4.60 80.69 21.22
CA LYS A 115 -5.28 82.00 21.27
C LYS A 115 -5.01 82.73 22.58
N LEU A 116 -5.06 82.04 23.71
CA LEU A 116 -4.81 82.64 25.02
C LEU A 116 -3.36 83.15 25.13
N SER A 117 -2.41 82.37 24.62
CA SER A 117 -0.99 82.75 24.54
C SER A 117 -0.78 83.97 23.63
N GLU A 118 -1.41 83.98 22.46
CA GLU A 118 -1.37 85.12 21.52
C GLU A 118 -1.96 86.39 22.13
N ILE A 119 -3.15 86.32 22.74
CA ILE A 119 -3.80 87.47 23.40
C ILE A 119 -2.93 88.00 24.55
N SER A 120 -2.34 87.10 25.34
CA SER A 120 -1.45 87.49 26.45
C SER A 120 -0.21 88.21 25.94
N LYS A 121 0.39 87.71 24.87
CA LYS A 121 1.54 88.32 24.20
C LYS A 121 1.18 89.67 23.57
N ASP A 122 0.06 89.74 22.85
CA ASP A 122 -0.42 90.96 22.20
C ASP A 122 -0.73 92.06 23.23
N SER A 123 -1.34 91.69 24.37
CA SER A 123 -1.61 92.60 25.49
C SER A 123 -0.31 93.13 26.12
N TYR A 124 0.70 92.27 26.29
CA TYR A 124 2.01 92.67 26.79
C TYR A 124 2.74 93.61 25.81
N GLU A 125 2.79 93.25 24.52
CA GLU A 125 3.41 94.05 23.46
C GLU A 125 2.72 95.42 23.33
N PHE A 126 1.39 95.45 23.37
CA PHE A 126 0.63 96.70 23.34
C PHE A 126 0.96 97.60 24.54
N LYS A 127 0.97 97.05 25.76
CA LYS A 127 1.35 97.82 26.96
C LYS A 127 2.79 98.34 26.88
N ARG A 128 3.72 97.52 26.38
CA ARG A 128 5.14 97.90 26.21
C ARG A 128 5.31 99.02 25.18
N ASP A 129 4.70 98.87 24.01
CA ASP A 129 4.99 99.70 22.84
C ASP A 129 4.13 100.97 22.80
N VAL A 130 2.92 100.92 23.37
CA VAL A 130 1.97 102.05 23.41
C VAL A 130 1.94 102.73 24.78
N SER A 131 1.75 101.98 25.87
CA SER A 131 1.48 102.55 27.21
C SER A 131 2.74 102.95 27.98
N ASN A 132 3.80 102.11 27.95
CA ASN A 132 5.02 102.27 28.75
C ASN A 132 6.22 102.77 27.93
N SER A 133 5.98 103.19 26.70
CA SER A 133 7.01 103.68 25.78
C SER A 133 7.47 105.10 26.16
N ALA A 134 8.76 105.38 26.03
CA ALA A 134 9.42 106.61 26.45
C ALA A 134 8.69 107.91 26.00
N PRO A 135 8.75 109.00 26.79
CA PRO A 135 8.11 110.27 26.45
C PRO A 135 8.77 110.89 25.22
N GLY A 136 8.00 111.17 24.16
CA GLY A 136 8.54 111.80 22.94
C GLY A 136 7.63 111.78 21.71
N LYS A 137 6.69 110.82 21.61
CA LYS A 137 5.69 110.76 20.52
C LYS A 137 4.26 110.76 21.07
N PRO A 138 3.29 111.37 20.36
CA PRO A 138 1.88 111.33 20.76
C PRO A 138 1.35 109.88 20.74
N ILE A 139 0.48 109.54 21.69
CA ILE A 139 -0.06 108.19 21.87
C ILE A 139 -0.76 107.69 20.60
N SER A 140 -1.43 108.59 19.85
CA SER A 140 -2.09 108.26 18.58
C SER A 140 -1.12 107.71 17.52
N GLU A 141 0.09 108.29 17.40
CA GLU A 141 1.11 107.82 16.45
C GLU A 141 1.69 106.46 16.88
N LYS A 142 1.84 106.23 18.20
CA LYS A 142 2.28 104.93 18.74
C LYS A 142 1.25 103.83 18.47
N VAL A 143 -0.04 104.12 18.64
CA VAL A 143 -1.14 103.19 18.31
C VAL A 143 -1.16 102.89 16.82
N LEU A 144 -1.02 103.91 15.96
CA LEU A 144 -0.99 103.73 14.51
C LEU A 144 0.15 102.78 14.09
N HIS A 145 1.38 103.04 14.56
CA HIS A 145 2.53 102.20 14.24
C HIS A 145 2.36 100.75 14.74
N TYR A 146 1.82 100.56 15.95
CA TYR A 146 1.53 99.22 16.47
C TYR A 146 0.53 98.47 15.57
N LEU A 147 -0.54 99.15 15.13
CA LEU A 147 -1.54 98.56 14.25
C LEU A 147 -0.96 98.23 12.86
N GLU A 148 -0.12 99.11 12.30
CA GLU A 148 0.58 98.87 11.02
C GLU A 148 1.52 97.66 11.10
N ASP A 149 2.31 97.54 12.17
CA ASP A 149 3.18 96.38 12.40
C ASP A 149 2.36 95.09 12.60
N LYS A 150 1.22 95.17 13.32
CA LYS A 150 0.31 94.04 13.49
C LYS A 150 -0.33 93.62 12.17
N LEU A 151 -0.74 94.55 11.32
CA LEU A 151 -1.22 94.24 9.97
C LEU A 151 -0.15 93.54 9.14
N ARG A 152 1.07 94.08 9.12
CA ARG A 152 2.19 93.49 8.37
C ARG A 152 2.57 92.08 8.85
N THR A 153 2.52 91.83 10.16
CA THR A 153 2.76 90.48 10.71
C THR A 153 1.63 89.51 10.35
N LYS A 154 0.37 89.96 10.37
CA LYS A 154 -0.78 89.15 9.93
C LYS A 154 -0.69 88.83 8.44
N ASP A 155 -0.33 89.78 7.58
CA ASP A 155 -0.09 89.55 6.14
C ASP A 155 0.99 88.49 5.91
N SER A 156 2.09 88.56 6.66
CA SER A 156 3.16 87.56 6.60
C SER A 156 2.71 86.15 7.02
N VAL A 157 1.72 86.04 7.92
CA VAL A 157 1.11 84.75 8.30
C VAL A 157 0.17 84.25 7.21
N VAL A 158 -0.63 85.14 6.60
CA VAL A 158 -1.49 84.81 5.46
C VAL A 158 -0.66 84.25 4.31
N ASP A 159 0.45 84.88 3.95
CA ASP A 159 1.35 84.39 2.89
C ASP A 159 1.94 83.00 3.22
N LYS A 160 2.31 82.76 4.48
CA LYS A 160 2.79 81.44 4.91
C LYS A 160 1.70 80.38 4.84
N LEU A 161 0.48 80.70 5.28
CA LEU A 161 -0.64 79.77 5.29
C LEU A 161 -1.13 79.46 3.87
N THR A 162 -1.16 80.45 2.98
CA THR A 162 -1.52 80.25 1.56
C THR A 162 -0.52 79.32 0.86
N LEU A 163 0.78 79.51 1.08
CA LEU A 163 1.81 78.63 0.53
C LEU A 163 1.72 77.19 1.10
N LYS A 164 1.50 77.05 2.41
CA LYS A 164 1.25 75.74 3.02
C LYS A 164 -0.01 75.06 2.47
N ASN A 165 -1.09 75.81 2.28
CA ASN A 165 -2.33 75.28 1.72
C ASN A 165 -2.13 74.78 0.28
N ALA A 166 -1.39 75.53 -0.54
CA ALA A 166 -1.03 75.11 -1.90
C ALA A 166 -0.18 73.83 -1.91
N ALA A 167 0.82 73.74 -1.01
CA ALA A 167 1.66 72.55 -0.88
C ALA A 167 0.85 71.30 -0.43
N LEU A 168 -0.03 71.46 0.56
CA LEU A 168 -0.90 70.38 1.03
C LEU A 168 -1.86 69.92 -0.06
N LYS A 169 -2.44 70.83 -0.85
CA LYS A 169 -3.28 70.47 -2.01
C LYS A 169 -2.52 69.64 -3.05
N GLN A 170 -1.27 70.00 -3.35
CA GLN A 170 -0.42 69.20 -4.24
C GLN A 170 -0.09 67.83 -3.65
N GLN A 171 0.13 67.75 -2.34
CA GLN A 171 0.39 66.48 -1.67
C GLN A 171 -0.85 65.57 -1.69
N ILE A 172 -2.04 66.11 -1.43
CA ILE A 172 -3.31 65.38 -1.54
C ILE A 172 -3.46 64.83 -2.96
N LEU A 173 -3.33 65.66 -3.98
CA LEU A 173 -3.44 65.23 -5.38
C LEU A 173 -2.41 64.15 -5.76
N LYS A 174 -1.18 64.23 -5.23
CA LYS A 174 -0.17 63.18 -5.44
C LYS A 174 -0.58 61.86 -4.77
N LEU A 175 -1.10 61.92 -3.55
CA LEU A 175 -1.56 60.73 -2.82
C LEU A 175 -2.80 60.11 -3.48
N GLU A 176 -3.74 60.92 -3.94
CA GLU A 176 -4.91 60.48 -4.70
C GLU A 176 -4.49 59.76 -5.98
N ASN A 177 -3.56 60.33 -6.77
CA ASN A 177 -3.03 59.65 -7.96
C ASN A 177 -2.30 58.34 -7.63
N GLN A 178 -1.57 58.29 -6.51
CA GLN A 178 -0.93 57.05 -6.05
C GLN A 178 -1.95 56.01 -5.61
N LEU A 179 -3.03 56.43 -4.98
CA LEU A 179 -4.15 55.57 -4.59
C LEU A 179 -4.80 55.01 -5.86
N GLN A 180 -5.14 55.88 -6.81
CA GLN A 180 -5.74 55.48 -8.09
C GLN A 180 -4.82 54.51 -8.85
N HIS A 181 -3.51 54.77 -8.96
CA HIS A 181 -2.59 53.83 -9.58
C HIS A 181 -2.51 52.51 -8.82
N LYS A 182 -2.59 52.51 -7.49
CA LYS A 182 -2.62 51.26 -6.70
C LYS A 182 -3.94 50.51 -6.87
N GLU A 183 -5.04 51.20 -7.02
CA GLU A 183 -6.35 50.63 -7.32
C GLU A 183 -6.37 50.04 -8.74
N GLU A 184 -5.85 50.75 -9.74
CA GLU A 184 -5.69 50.26 -11.12
C GLU A 184 -4.70 49.08 -11.20
N MET A 185 -3.60 49.10 -10.43
CA MET A 185 -2.70 47.94 -10.28
C MET A 185 -3.36 46.78 -9.52
N GLY A 186 -4.32 47.08 -8.64
CA GLY A 186 -5.18 46.09 -7.99
C GLY A 186 -6.21 45.48 -8.95
N GLU A 187 -6.70 46.25 -9.92
CA GLU A 187 -7.55 45.77 -11.01
C GLU A 187 -6.79 44.91 -12.03
N VAL A 188 -5.47 45.08 -12.19
CA VAL A 188 -4.65 44.18 -13.05
C VAL A 188 -4.56 42.76 -12.49
N LEU A 189 -4.84 42.55 -11.20
CA LEU A 189 -4.96 41.23 -10.63
C LEU A 189 -6.44 40.84 -10.61
N HIS A 190 -6.99 40.55 -11.78
CA HIS A 190 -8.40 40.18 -11.87
C HIS A 190 -8.65 38.89 -11.10
N VAL A 191 -9.81 38.80 -10.44
CA VAL A 191 -10.32 37.55 -9.86
C VAL A 191 -10.28 36.41 -10.88
N ILE A 192 -10.46 36.75 -12.16
CA ILE A 192 -10.35 35.85 -13.30
C ILE A 192 -8.93 35.28 -13.44
N ASP A 193 -7.87 36.05 -13.23
CA ASP A 193 -6.49 35.55 -13.31
C ASP A 193 -6.17 34.60 -12.16
N PHE A 194 -6.69 34.88 -10.97
CA PHE A 194 -6.60 33.95 -9.84
C PHE A 194 -7.34 32.64 -10.09
N ASP A 195 -8.55 32.73 -10.66
CA ASP A 195 -9.33 31.54 -10.99
C ASP A 195 -8.71 30.77 -12.17
N GLN A 196 -8.13 31.46 -13.14
CA GLN A 196 -7.32 30.85 -14.20
C GLN A 196 -6.12 30.10 -13.60
N LEU A 197 -5.38 30.71 -12.66
CA LEU A 197 -4.24 30.06 -12.01
C LEU A 197 -4.68 28.85 -11.18
N LYS A 198 -5.83 28.91 -10.51
CA LYS A 198 -6.40 27.74 -9.82
C LYS A 198 -6.76 26.63 -10.79
N ILE A 199 -7.37 26.96 -11.93
CA ILE A 199 -7.73 25.99 -12.98
C ILE A 199 -6.45 25.34 -13.53
N GLU A 200 -5.43 26.12 -13.85
CA GLU A 200 -4.16 25.59 -14.35
C GLU A 200 -3.47 24.68 -13.33
N ASN A 201 -3.42 25.10 -12.06
CA ASN A 201 -2.84 24.29 -10.99
C ASN A 201 -3.60 22.96 -10.82
N GLN A 202 -4.94 23.02 -10.83
CA GLN A 202 -5.78 21.82 -10.79
C GLN A 202 -5.51 20.89 -11.98
N GLN A 203 -5.39 21.43 -13.20
CA GLN A 203 -5.05 20.64 -14.38
C GLN A 203 -3.64 20.03 -14.30
N TYR A 204 -2.67 20.72 -13.72
CA TYR A 204 -1.33 20.16 -13.50
C TYR A 204 -1.34 19.05 -12.45
N LEU A 205 -2.11 19.20 -11.37
CA LEU A 205 -2.29 18.15 -10.37
C LEU A 205 -2.91 16.90 -10.97
N GLU A 206 -3.97 17.04 -11.76
CA GLU A 206 -4.60 15.90 -12.47
C GLU A 206 -3.61 15.20 -13.41
N LYS A 207 -2.82 15.95 -14.19
CA LYS A 207 -1.78 15.37 -15.04
C LYS A 207 -0.70 14.65 -14.23
N ILE A 208 -0.31 15.17 -13.07
CA ILE A 208 0.66 14.52 -12.18
C ILE A 208 0.07 13.21 -11.63
N GLU A 209 -1.20 13.21 -11.22
CA GLU A 209 -1.89 12.01 -10.75
C GLU A 209 -2.02 10.95 -11.85
N GLU A 210 -2.37 11.34 -13.08
CA GLU A 210 -2.40 10.44 -14.23
C GLU A 210 -1.05 9.77 -14.47
N ARG A 211 0.04 10.57 -14.54
CA ARG A 211 1.39 10.05 -14.75
C ARG A 211 1.84 9.16 -13.58
N ASN A 212 1.48 9.50 -12.34
CA ASN A 212 1.78 8.66 -11.17
C ASN A 212 1.03 7.33 -11.24
N ASN A 213 -0.24 7.33 -11.66
CA ASN A 213 -1.03 6.11 -11.83
C ASN A 213 -0.47 5.23 -12.96
N GLU A 214 -0.08 5.82 -14.08
CA GLU A 214 0.63 5.12 -15.17
C GLU A 214 1.95 4.51 -14.67
N LEU A 215 2.75 5.27 -13.93
CA LEU A 215 4.01 4.81 -13.35
C LEU A 215 3.80 3.64 -12.38
N LEU A 216 2.75 3.70 -11.55
CA LEU A 216 2.40 2.63 -10.62
C LEU A 216 2.03 1.34 -11.38
N LYS A 217 1.19 1.44 -12.41
CA LYS A 217 0.84 0.32 -13.29
C LYS A 217 2.08 -0.29 -13.94
N LEU A 218 3.00 0.54 -14.43
CA LEU A 218 4.24 0.08 -15.04
C LEU A 218 5.16 -0.62 -14.04
N LYS A 219 5.25 -0.12 -12.80
CA LYS A 219 6.02 -0.77 -11.72
C LYS A 219 5.45 -2.14 -11.36
N LEU A 220 4.12 -2.25 -11.22
CA LEU A 220 3.46 -3.53 -10.91
C LEU A 220 3.66 -4.55 -12.04
N THR A 221 3.45 -4.15 -13.29
CA THR A 221 3.65 -5.02 -14.45
C THR A 221 5.12 -5.45 -14.57
N THR A 222 6.08 -4.53 -14.39
CA THR A 222 7.50 -4.85 -14.36
C THR A 222 7.83 -5.86 -13.26
N GLY A 223 7.30 -5.64 -12.04
CA GLY A 223 7.46 -6.56 -10.93
C GLY A 223 6.94 -7.97 -11.25
N ASN A 224 5.75 -8.07 -11.82
CA ASN A 224 5.14 -9.33 -12.25
C ASN A 224 5.99 -10.01 -13.34
N ILE A 225 6.43 -9.26 -14.36
CA ILE A 225 7.30 -9.79 -15.43
C ILE A 225 8.59 -10.35 -14.84
N VAL A 226 9.23 -9.64 -13.91
CA VAL A 226 10.46 -10.10 -13.24
C VAL A 226 10.20 -11.38 -12.44
N GLN A 227 9.07 -11.48 -11.73
CA GLN A 227 8.69 -12.69 -10.99
C GLN A 227 8.49 -13.88 -11.95
N THR A 228 7.72 -13.70 -13.02
CA THR A 228 7.49 -14.74 -14.05
C THR A 228 8.80 -15.15 -14.72
N LEU A 229 9.66 -14.18 -15.06
CA LEU A 229 10.97 -14.44 -15.65
C LEU A 229 11.86 -15.26 -14.71
N ASN A 230 11.90 -14.90 -13.42
CA ASN A 230 12.67 -15.65 -12.43
C ASN A 230 12.12 -17.06 -12.22
N ALA A 231 10.80 -17.25 -12.24
CA ALA A 231 10.18 -18.57 -12.18
C ALA A 231 10.56 -19.43 -13.40
N SER A 232 10.48 -18.86 -14.61
CA SER A 232 10.90 -19.52 -15.85
C SER A 232 12.39 -19.86 -15.84
N LYS A 233 13.26 -18.96 -15.35
CA LYS A 233 14.71 -19.21 -15.21
C LYS A 233 15.00 -20.36 -14.23
N LYS A 234 14.30 -20.42 -13.09
CA LYS A 234 14.41 -21.54 -12.14
C LYS A 234 13.96 -22.86 -12.76
N ARG A 235 12.84 -22.86 -13.50
CA ARG A 235 12.35 -24.04 -14.21
C ARG A 235 13.34 -24.52 -15.28
N LEU A 236 13.90 -23.59 -16.07
CA LEU A 236 14.90 -23.91 -17.08
C LEU A 236 16.16 -24.52 -16.45
N ASN A 237 16.67 -23.94 -15.37
CA ASN A 237 17.82 -24.48 -14.66
C ASN A 237 17.57 -25.89 -14.14
N ARG A 238 16.38 -26.17 -13.59
CA ARG A 238 16.01 -27.53 -13.17
C ARG A 238 16.03 -28.51 -14.34
N LEU A 239 15.41 -28.16 -15.46
CA LEU A 239 15.38 -29.00 -16.66
C LEU A 239 16.77 -29.20 -17.26
N MET A 240 17.65 -28.19 -17.21
CA MET A 240 19.05 -28.34 -17.63
C MET A 240 19.80 -29.32 -16.74
N MET A 241 19.66 -29.21 -15.41
CA MET A 241 20.28 -30.18 -14.48
C MET A 241 19.77 -31.59 -14.73
N GLU A 242 18.46 -31.76 -14.91
CA GLU A 242 17.85 -33.05 -15.23
C GLU A 242 18.38 -33.61 -16.56
N SER A 243 18.47 -32.78 -17.60
CA SER A 243 19.06 -33.15 -18.89
C SER A 243 20.50 -33.63 -18.74
N GLU A 244 21.33 -32.91 -17.98
CA GLU A 244 22.71 -33.31 -17.70
C GLU A 244 22.79 -34.64 -16.93
N THR A 245 21.90 -34.86 -15.96
CA THR A 245 21.84 -36.15 -15.24
C THR A 245 21.42 -37.30 -16.17
N LEU A 246 20.41 -37.08 -17.03
CA LEU A 246 19.96 -38.09 -17.99
C LEU A 246 21.04 -38.41 -19.02
N LYS A 247 21.76 -37.41 -19.53
CA LYS A 247 22.92 -37.64 -20.41
C LYS A 247 23.97 -38.53 -19.72
N ARG A 248 24.27 -38.26 -18.45
CA ARG A 248 25.21 -39.08 -17.67
C ARG A 248 24.71 -40.52 -17.50
N MET A 249 23.43 -40.71 -17.19
CA MET A 249 22.81 -42.04 -17.07
C MET A 249 22.82 -42.79 -18.41
N ILE A 250 22.56 -42.11 -19.53
CA ILE A 250 22.64 -42.71 -20.87
C ILE A 250 24.06 -43.21 -21.14
N LEU A 251 25.08 -42.40 -20.86
CA LEU A 251 26.49 -42.80 -21.04
C LEU A 251 26.85 -44.00 -20.15
N GLU A 252 26.41 -44.01 -18.90
CA GLU A 252 26.63 -45.13 -17.98
C GLU A 252 25.95 -46.41 -18.49
N LYS A 253 24.70 -46.32 -18.94
CA LYS A 253 23.96 -47.45 -19.50
C LYS A 253 24.60 -47.94 -20.80
N GLN A 254 25.04 -47.06 -21.69
CA GLN A 254 25.76 -47.44 -22.90
C GLN A 254 27.06 -48.20 -22.57
N ALA A 255 27.82 -47.75 -21.57
CA ALA A 255 29.03 -48.45 -21.12
C ALA A 255 28.72 -49.83 -20.53
N LEU A 256 27.65 -49.95 -19.74
CA LEU A 256 27.21 -51.23 -19.19
C LEU A 256 26.75 -52.19 -20.30
N THR A 257 25.95 -51.71 -21.25
CA THR A 257 25.52 -52.49 -22.41
C THR A 257 26.72 -53.01 -23.20
N LYS A 258 27.74 -52.17 -23.41
CA LYS A 258 28.97 -52.60 -24.09
C LYS A 258 29.67 -53.74 -23.34
N LYS A 259 29.83 -53.64 -22.01
CA LYS A 259 30.41 -54.72 -21.19
C LYS A 259 29.62 -56.01 -21.28
N VAL A 260 28.29 -55.93 -21.20
CA VAL A 260 27.41 -57.11 -21.32
C VAL A 260 27.53 -57.76 -22.70
N CYS A 261 27.64 -56.97 -23.78
CA CYS A 261 27.91 -57.52 -25.12
C CYS A 261 29.27 -58.24 -25.17
N GLU A 262 30.33 -57.65 -24.63
CA GLU A 262 31.65 -58.28 -24.56
C GLU A 262 31.63 -59.59 -23.74
N GLU A 263 30.90 -59.64 -22.63
CA GLU A 263 30.67 -60.85 -21.83
C GLU A 263 29.90 -61.92 -22.60
N ILE A 264 28.83 -61.55 -23.31
CA ILE A 264 28.05 -62.47 -24.16
C ILE A 264 28.94 -63.07 -25.24
N ASP A 265 29.75 -62.26 -25.92
CA ASP A 265 30.67 -62.74 -26.96
C ASP A 265 31.69 -63.73 -26.39
N SER A 266 32.25 -63.45 -25.21
CA SER A 266 33.16 -64.37 -24.51
C SER A 266 32.49 -65.69 -24.12
N ILE A 267 31.27 -65.63 -23.57
CA ILE A 267 30.48 -66.80 -23.19
C ILE A 267 30.14 -67.64 -24.42
N GLU A 268 29.82 -67.03 -25.56
CA GLU A 268 29.51 -67.77 -26.78
C GLU A 268 30.75 -68.49 -27.33
N VAL A 269 31.94 -67.85 -27.27
CA VAL A 269 33.21 -68.51 -27.59
C VAL A 269 33.49 -69.68 -26.67
N GLU A 270 33.29 -69.52 -25.35
CA GLU A 270 33.50 -70.57 -24.36
C GLU A 270 32.52 -71.73 -24.56
N LYS A 271 31.23 -71.44 -24.78
CA LYS A 271 30.20 -72.41 -25.12
C LYS A 271 30.55 -73.22 -26.36
N VAL A 272 31.11 -72.61 -27.41
CA VAL A 272 31.60 -73.34 -28.59
C VAL A 272 32.77 -74.26 -28.22
N LYS A 273 33.72 -73.82 -27.40
CA LYS A 273 34.84 -74.67 -26.93
C LYS A 273 34.35 -75.86 -26.11
N VAL A 274 33.45 -75.62 -25.14
CA VAL A 274 32.86 -76.67 -24.31
C VAL A 274 32.06 -77.66 -25.16
N LYS A 275 31.28 -77.18 -26.13
CA LYS A 275 30.57 -78.06 -27.08
C LYS A 275 31.52 -78.93 -27.90
N LYS A 276 32.63 -78.37 -28.41
CA LYS A 276 33.66 -79.14 -29.13
C LYS A 276 34.34 -80.17 -28.23
N ALA A 277 34.72 -79.78 -27.01
CA ALA A 277 35.32 -80.69 -26.04
C ALA A 277 34.37 -81.82 -25.65
N ASN A 278 33.10 -81.51 -25.40
CA ASN A 278 32.08 -82.51 -25.08
C ASN A 278 31.85 -83.47 -26.25
N ALA A 279 31.76 -82.96 -27.49
CA ALA A 279 31.66 -83.80 -28.68
C ALA A 279 32.89 -84.71 -28.87
N ALA A 280 34.10 -84.23 -28.57
CA ALA A 280 35.32 -85.04 -28.63
C ALA A 280 35.35 -86.13 -27.55
N LEU A 281 34.91 -85.82 -26.32
CA LEU A 281 34.78 -86.81 -25.25
C LEU A 281 33.72 -87.87 -25.60
N HIS A 282 32.56 -87.47 -26.13
CA HIS A 282 31.56 -88.42 -26.64
C HIS A 282 32.15 -89.33 -27.72
N LYS A 283 32.88 -88.77 -28.70
CA LYS A 283 33.58 -89.55 -29.72
C LYS A 283 34.62 -90.51 -29.11
N GLN A 284 35.38 -90.07 -28.11
CA GLN A 284 36.36 -90.92 -27.43
C GLN A 284 35.70 -92.04 -26.62
N ILE A 285 34.54 -91.78 -25.99
CA ILE A 285 33.73 -92.81 -25.32
C ILE A 285 33.27 -93.84 -26.36
N GLU A 286 32.71 -93.41 -27.48
CA GLU A 286 32.30 -94.27 -28.59
C GLU A 286 33.47 -95.09 -29.17
N GLU A 287 34.62 -94.46 -29.43
CA GLU A 287 35.83 -95.09 -29.97
C GLU A 287 36.50 -96.05 -28.97
N SER A 288 36.41 -95.79 -27.66
CA SER A 288 36.97 -96.67 -26.64
C SER A 288 36.28 -98.03 -26.56
N GLY A 289 35.08 -98.15 -27.13
CA GLY A 289 34.28 -99.37 -27.11
C GLY A 289 33.95 -99.85 -25.69
N MET A 290 34.09 -98.98 -24.68
CA MET A 290 33.80 -99.29 -23.29
C MET A 290 32.29 -99.40 -23.12
N PRO A 291 31.76 -100.56 -22.68
CA PRO A 291 30.33 -100.74 -22.48
C PRO A 291 29.82 -99.74 -21.45
N GLU A 292 28.59 -99.26 -21.63
CA GLU A 292 27.93 -98.44 -20.63
C GLU A 292 27.92 -99.17 -19.28
N VAL A 293 27.99 -98.47 -18.15
CA VAL A 293 28.18 -99.09 -16.82
C VAL A 293 27.19 -100.23 -16.57
N LEU A 294 25.93 -100.07 -17.00
CA LEU A 294 24.90 -101.11 -16.89
C LEU A 294 25.17 -102.31 -17.83
N GLU A 295 25.61 -102.06 -19.06
CA GLU A 295 25.98 -103.09 -20.02
C GLU A 295 27.24 -103.86 -19.59
N TYR A 296 28.24 -103.18 -19.02
CA TYR A 296 29.41 -103.82 -18.43
C TYR A 296 29.03 -104.72 -17.25
N VAL A 297 28.10 -104.27 -16.39
CA VAL A 297 27.61 -105.07 -15.26
C VAL A 297 26.85 -106.31 -15.73
N THR A 298 25.99 -106.20 -16.75
CA THR A 298 25.27 -107.35 -17.31
C THR A 298 26.20 -108.31 -18.03
N GLN A 299 27.15 -107.82 -18.83
CA GLN A 299 28.19 -108.65 -19.48
C GLN A 299 29.04 -109.39 -18.45
N LYS A 300 29.44 -108.72 -17.35
CA LYS A 300 30.23 -109.34 -16.28
C LYS A 300 29.44 -110.39 -15.50
N ALA A 301 28.15 -110.15 -15.26
CA ALA A 301 27.25 -111.15 -14.68
C ALA A 301 27.11 -112.38 -15.61
N ALA A 302 26.96 -112.17 -16.91
CA ALA A 302 26.89 -113.24 -17.90
C ALA A 302 28.20 -114.06 -17.98
N ALA A 303 29.37 -113.39 -17.94
CA ALA A 303 30.67 -114.05 -17.91
C ALA A 303 30.83 -114.94 -16.66
N HIS A 304 30.38 -114.45 -15.48
CA HIS A 304 30.38 -115.26 -14.26
C HIS A 304 29.47 -116.50 -14.37
N GLN A 305 28.30 -116.36 -14.99
CA GLN A 305 27.39 -117.47 -15.21
C GLN A 305 27.99 -118.52 -16.16
N LEU A 306 28.56 -118.09 -17.29
CA LEU A 306 29.26 -118.97 -18.23
C LEU A 306 30.44 -119.70 -17.57
N THR A 307 31.21 -119.01 -16.73
CA THR A 307 32.33 -119.63 -15.97
C THR A 307 31.82 -120.73 -15.04
N LYS A 308 30.68 -120.49 -14.36
CA LYS A 308 30.04 -121.49 -13.51
C LYS A 308 29.55 -122.69 -14.31
N ASP A 309 29.00 -122.44 -15.50
CA ASP A 309 28.55 -123.51 -16.40
C ASP A 309 29.74 -124.31 -16.96
N LEU A 310 30.85 -123.66 -17.31
CA LEU A 310 32.09 -124.30 -17.76
C LEU A 310 32.63 -125.25 -16.68
N ASN A 311 32.74 -124.79 -15.44
CA ASN A 311 33.15 -125.64 -14.29
C ASN A 311 32.19 -126.82 -14.07
N ASN A 312 30.88 -126.62 -14.30
CA ASN A 312 29.90 -127.69 -14.23
C ASN A 312 30.08 -128.71 -15.37
N TYR A 313 30.38 -128.25 -16.59
CA TYR A 313 30.67 -129.13 -17.71
C TYR A 313 32.00 -129.86 -17.55
N GLU A 314 33.04 -129.22 -17.03
CA GLU A 314 34.29 -129.88 -16.65
C GLU A 314 34.04 -131.00 -15.65
N ARG A 315 33.25 -130.75 -14.60
CA ARG A 315 32.81 -131.81 -13.67
C ARG A 315 32.04 -132.93 -14.36
N LYS A 316 31.15 -132.61 -15.31
CA LYS A 316 30.40 -133.63 -16.06
C LYS A 316 31.31 -134.45 -16.96
N VAL A 317 32.30 -133.83 -17.60
CA VAL A 317 33.33 -134.52 -18.40
C VAL A 317 34.16 -135.42 -17.50
N GLU A 318 34.59 -134.93 -16.34
CA GLU A 318 35.35 -135.71 -15.36
C GLU A 318 34.56 -136.92 -14.85
N ILE A 319 33.26 -136.77 -14.55
CA ILE A 319 32.36 -137.88 -14.19
C ILE A 319 32.22 -138.86 -15.37
N SER A 320 32.05 -138.37 -16.59
CA SER A 320 31.91 -139.21 -17.80
C SER A 320 33.21 -139.97 -18.11
N GLU A 321 34.37 -139.35 -17.88
CA GLU A 321 35.69 -139.99 -17.98
C GLU A 321 35.90 -141.03 -16.87
N MET A 322 35.43 -140.76 -15.65
CA MET A 322 35.44 -141.72 -14.55
C MET A 322 34.48 -142.90 -14.81
N GLU A 323 33.32 -142.67 -15.42
CA GLU A 323 32.39 -143.70 -15.87
C GLU A 323 32.97 -144.53 -17.02
N LEU A 324 33.64 -143.90 -17.99
CA LEU A 324 34.39 -144.59 -19.05
C LEU A 324 35.53 -145.44 -18.48
N LYS A 325 36.25 -144.94 -17.47
CA LYS A 325 37.26 -145.71 -16.71
C LYS A 325 36.60 -146.90 -15.99
N ARG A 326 35.46 -146.72 -15.31
CA ARG A 326 34.73 -147.83 -14.67
C ARG A 326 34.23 -148.86 -15.67
N ARG A 327 33.64 -148.44 -16.80
CA ARG A 327 33.23 -149.33 -17.89
C ARG A 327 34.42 -150.07 -18.51
N ARG A 328 35.59 -149.43 -18.67
CA ARG A 328 36.84 -150.09 -19.11
C ARG A 328 37.34 -151.16 -18.13
N VAL A 329 37.15 -150.94 -16.82
CA VAL A 329 37.52 -151.92 -15.79
C VAL A 329 36.51 -153.08 -15.74
N GLN A 330 35.21 -152.80 -15.88
CA GLN A 330 34.16 -153.84 -16.01
C GLN A 330 34.29 -154.67 -17.30
N LEU A 331 34.71 -154.07 -18.41
CA LEU A 331 35.01 -154.76 -19.67
C LEU A 331 36.30 -155.59 -19.63
N ARG A 332 37.18 -155.37 -18.64
CA ARG A 332 38.38 -156.20 -18.42
C ARG A 332 38.11 -157.46 -17.59
N SER A 333 37.01 -157.53 -16.84
CA SER A 333 36.64 -158.71 -16.04
C SER A 333 35.72 -159.72 -16.76
N ALA A 334 35.20 -159.39 -17.95
CA ALA A 334 34.39 -160.29 -18.78
C ALA A 334 35.05 -160.40 -20.17
N GLY A 335 35.74 -161.50 -20.44
CA GLY A 335 36.50 -161.70 -21.67
C GLY A 335 35.63 -162.06 -22.90
N MET A 336 35.89 -161.41 -24.04
CA MET A 336 36.12 -162.00 -25.38
C MET A 336 36.12 -160.91 -26.49
N MET A 337 37.25 -160.86 -27.21
CA MET A 337 37.40 -160.86 -28.69
C MET A 337 36.89 -159.74 -29.62
N THR A 338 37.75 -159.48 -30.62
CA THR A 338 37.57 -158.79 -31.94
C THR A 338 37.64 -157.26 -31.92
N GLY A 339 38.35 -156.53 -32.81
CA GLY A 339 39.06 -156.85 -34.04
C GLY A 339 38.74 -155.81 -35.13
N ALA A 340 39.75 -155.08 -35.64
CA ALA A 340 39.78 -154.28 -36.89
C ALA A 340 38.84 -153.04 -36.98
N SER A 341 39.03 -152.00 -37.81
CA SER A 341 40.14 -151.38 -38.56
C SER A 341 39.52 -150.18 -39.32
N SER A 342 40.24 -149.04 -39.42
CA SER A 342 40.07 -147.92 -40.39
C SER A 342 38.76 -147.09 -40.27
N ASN A 343 38.67 -145.80 -40.62
CA ASN A 343 39.47 -144.98 -41.51
C ASN A 343 39.27 -143.46 -41.23
N ARG A 344 40.22 -142.68 -41.73
CA ARG A 344 40.39 -141.22 -41.68
C ARG A 344 39.23 -140.41 -42.28
N SER A 345 39.03 -139.18 -41.80
CA SER A 345 39.42 -137.95 -42.53
C SER A 345 39.20 -136.64 -41.72
N PRO A 346 40.03 -135.60 -41.93
CA PRO A 346 39.95 -134.30 -41.28
C PRO A 346 39.36 -133.21 -42.19
N SER A 347 38.86 -132.09 -41.64
CA SER A 347 38.85 -130.81 -42.36
C SER A 347 38.86 -129.62 -41.42
N GLN A 348 39.84 -128.75 -41.65
CA GLN A 348 39.96 -127.40 -41.11
C GLN A 348 38.83 -126.48 -41.58
N GLY A 349 38.62 -125.42 -40.81
CA GLY A 349 37.91 -124.18 -41.13
C GLY A 349 38.10 -123.23 -39.97
#